data_AF-A0A525WPZ6-F1
#
_entry.id   AF-A0A525WPZ6-F1
#
_cell.length_a   1.000
_cell.length_b   1.000
_cell.length_c   1.000
_cell.angle_alpha   90.00
_cell.angle_beta   90.00
_cell.angle_gamma   90.00
#
_symmetry.space_group_name_H-M   'P 1'
#
loop_
_entity.id
_entity.type
_entity.pdbx_description
1 polymer ?
#
loop_
_entity_poly.entity_id
_entity_poly.type
_entity_poly.pdbx_seq_one_letter_code
_entity_poly.pdbx_strand_id
1 'polypeptide(L)'
;MKPAVAAHEPLSLTGETLDRLAWHIPDLVAYQHHADEWWIAPLDDNLPIVRLNRTGLEMLQAMNGHTAVGALVKKYGALVCGPDGQPGQWHLARWALPTYSFCYYGTEPPGGHRHKAKWDLLLQQIREGWSGQEGFEGEEHLEDFHHHELADSGEDDGHFDLIETTVSHLFREPSDILNGLTYGRLLMRQLRKLGWFTPKPRIIVEVGGGLGYLACEAGKELLPFEKQTIRYISLDITEPFLALQVTRAKTGGWGGIGARANGEWLPFKDHSVDLVIDNENMADMTPVKLTRKELLDGTGDRPQHQEALDWIRRVRLPLGTDLPEDVIFNLGPFRFVAELWRVLKPGGRAFLAEFGIEQGWPAPVKLPGHTEYEVQYSHLRQAIRWLGFQEHYLSLPQFLGIKPDSTVLCTGAAYTIQRFCQAIDKPFTLRAYTEKELQQALGDMLPKLHGCHYHDVADPAWFGLIDFKVLLLEKPGGAPKASFSENKGYRWYSQK
;
A
#
# COMPACT_ATOMS: atom_id res chain seq x y z
N MET A 1 21.83 1.58 -1.11
CA MET A 1 22.59 1.32 0.14
C MET A 1 21.58 1.51 1.26
N LYS A 2 21.28 0.51 2.11
CA LYS A 2 20.17 0.64 3.07
C LYS A 2 20.33 1.92 3.92
N PRO A 3 19.28 2.72 4.12
CA PRO A 3 19.38 3.96 4.88
C PRO A 3 19.93 3.67 6.29
N ALA A 4 20.74 4.60 6.80
CA ALA A 4 21.32 4.44 8.12
C ALA A 4 20.21 4.42 9.18
N VAL A 5 20.29 3.46 10.11
CA VAL A 5 19.38 3.37 11.28
C VAL A 5 19.35 4.72 11.99
N ALA A 6 18.16 5.24 12.28
CA ALA A 6 18.01 6.43 13.11
C ALA A 6 18.69 6.18 14.47
N ALA A 7 19.79 6.88 14.73
CA ALA A 7 20.57 6.69 15.94
C ALA A 7 19.81 7.30 17.14
N HIS A 8 19.08 6.46 17.88
CA HIS A 8 18.51 6.84 19.17
C HIS A 8 19.45 6.45 20.31
N GLU A 9 19.76 7.42 21.17
CA GLU A 9 20.49 7.11 22.40
C GLU A 9 19.65 6.20 23.31
N PRO A 10 20.28 5.25 24.02
CA PRO A 10 19.59 4.43 25.02
C PRO A 10 18.91 5.29 26.08
N LEU A 11 17.70 4.91 26.48
CA LEU A 11 16.98 5.58 27.56
C LEU A 11 17.78 5.51 28.86
N SER A 12 17.93 6.65 29.53
CA SER A 12 18.43 6.69 30.91
C SER A 12 17.37 6.08 31.84
N LEU A 13 17.65 4.88 32.35
CA LEU A 13 16.80 4.18 33.30
C LEU A 13 17.01 4.72 34.73
N THR A 14 16.67 5.99 34.93
CA THR A 14 16.80 6.70 36.21
C THR A 14 15.62 7.64 36.43
N GLY A 15 15.45 8.13 37.66
CA GLY A 15 14.41 9.09 38.01
C GLY A 15 13.01 8.60 37.63
N GLU A 16 12.22 9.50 37.04
CA GLU A 16 10.82 9.26 36.65
C GLU A 16 10.63 8.06 35.71
N THR A 17 11.63 7.71 34.89
CA THR A 17 11.55 6.54 34.00
C THR A 17 11.35 5.24 34.77
N LEU A 18 11.93 5.13 35.97
CA LEU A 18 11.81 3.93 36.81
C LEU A 18 10.41 3.76 37.40
N ASP A 19 9.67 4.86 37.57
CA ASP A 19 8.32 4.87 38.15
C ASP A 19 7.23 4.61 37.09
N ARG A 20 7.58 4.68 35.80
CA ARG A 20 6.67 4.33 34.70
C ARG A 20 6.35 2.85 34.71
N LEU A 21 5.13 2.51 34.35
CA LEU A 21 4.71 1.14 34.07
C LEU A 21 5.20 0.74 32.67
N ALA A 22 5.42 -0.56 32.46
CA ALA A 22 5.90 -1.11 31.19
C ALA A 22 4.84 -1.97 30.51
N TRP A 23 4.62 -1.73 29.22
CA TRP A 23 3.71 -2.48 28.35
C TRP A 23 4.46 -3.04 27.15
N HIS A 24 4.42 -4.35 26.92
CA HIS A 24 4.84 -4.89 25.63
C HIS A 24 3.77 -4.65 24.57
N ILE A 25 4.16 -4.62 23.29
CA ILE A 25 3.19 -4.56 22.18
C ILE A 25 2.36 -5.85 22.19
N PRO A 26 1.01 -5.78 22.23
CA PRO A 26 0.16 -6.97 22.30
C PRO A 26 0.31 -7.93 21.12
N ASP A 27 0.62 -7.38 19.94
CA ASP A 27 0.65 -8.08 18.66
C ASP A 27 2.06 -8.43 18.17
N LEU A 28 3.03 -8.43 19.10
CA LEU A 28 4.41 -8.81 18.82
C LEU A 28 4.51 -10.28 18.42
N VAL A 29 5.02 -10.55 17.22
CA VAL A 29 5.26 -11.91 16.75
C VAL A 29 6.58 -12.42 17.29
N ALA A 30 6.54 -13.59 17.92
CA ALA A 30 7.73 -14.27 18.44
C ALA A 30 7.87 -15.67 17.83
N TYR A 31 9.10 -16.07 17.50
CA TYR A 31 9.42 -17.40 16.99
C TYR A 31 10.26 -18.20 18.00
N GLN A 32 9.74 -19.33 18.46
CA GLN A 32 10.51 -20.27 19.28
C GLN A 32 11.45 -21.10 18.41
N HIS A 33 12.67 -20.60 18.20
CA HIS A 33 13.68 -21.29 17.39
C HIS A 33 14.15 -22.60 18.05
N HIS A 34 14.39 -22.54 19.37
CA HIS A 34 14.78 -23.67 20.21
C HIS A 34 14.01 -23.68 21.53
N ALA A 35 14.13 -24.76 22.31
CA ALA A 35 13.41 -24.91 23.58
C ALA A 35 13.63 -23.74 24.56
N ASP A 36 14.85 -23.17 24.55
CA ASP A 36 15.27 -22.07 25.42
C ASP A 36 15.60 -20.78 24.65
N GLU A 37 15.12 -20.65 23.40
CA GLU A 37 15.45 -19.51 22.55
C GLU A 37 14.27 -19.00 21.73
N TRP A 38 13.99 -17.70 21.86
CA TRP A 38 12.90 -17.00 21.17
C TRP A 38 13.44 -15.82 20.38
N TRP A 39 12.91 -15.62 19.18
CA TRP A 39 13.28 -14.53 18.30
C TRP A 39 12.14 -13.52 18.20
N ILE A 40 12.49 -12.24 18.23
CA ILE A 40 11.59 -11.12 17.94
C ILE A 40 12.28 -10.18 16.95
N ALA A 41 11.52 -9.61 16.02
CA ALA A 41 12.07 -8.72 15.00
C ALA A 41 11.65 -7.27 15.28
N PRO A 42 12.58 -6.32 15.40
CA PRO A 42 12.26 -4.90 15.50
C PRO A 42 11.44 -4.43 14.31
N LEU A 43 10.67 -3.35 14.47
CA LEU A 43 9.94 -2.73 13.35
C LEU A 43 10.90 -2.17 12.29
N ASP A 44 12.08 -1.68 12.70
CA ASP A 44 13.13 -1.27 11.77
C ASP A 44 13.87 -2.51 11.22
N ASP A 45 13.75 -2.74 9.92
CA ASP A 45 14.36 -3.87 9.21
C ASP A 45 15.88 -3.81 9.11
N ASN A 46 16.49 -2.67 9.45
CA ASN A 46 17.94 -2.51 9.52
C ASN A 46 18.52 -3.00 10.86
N LEU A 47 17.69 -3.12 11.90
CA LEU A 47 18.12 -3.74 13.15
C LEU A 47 18.11 -5.27 13.03
N PRO A 48 19.06 -6.01 13.63
CA PRO A 48 19.03 -7.46 13.62
C PRO A 48 17.86 -8.03 14.44
N ILE A 49 17.51 -9.29 14.17
CA ILE A 49 16.59 -10.05 15.03
C ILE A 49 17.15 -10.10 16.44
N VAL A 50 16.30 -9.81 17.43
CA VAL A 50 16.65 -9.91 18.85
C VAL A 50 16.36 -11.33 19.32
N ARG A 51 17.37 -11.97 19.90
CA ARG A 51 17.31 -13.33 20.43
C ARG A 51 17.16 -13.26 21.94
N LEU A 52 16.16 -13.92 22.48
CA LEU A 52 15.86 -14.00 23.90
C LEU A 52 16.07 -15.42 24.40
N ASN A 53 16.62 -15.54 25.60
CA ASN A 53 16.52 -16.78 26.37
C ASN A 53 15.25 -16.77 27.24
N ARG A 54 15.06 -17.78 28.09
CA ARG A 54 13.90 -17.88 28.99
C ARG A 54 13.74 -16.65 29.88
N THR A 55 14.85 -16.15 30.45
CA THR A 55 14.87 -14.96 31.30
C THR A 55 14.43 -13.71 30.54
N GLY A 56 14.90 -13.53 29.30
CA GLY A 56 14.50 -12.41 28.45
C GLY A 56 13.02 -12.46 28.08
N LEU A 57 12.50 -13.65 27.77
CA LEU A 57 11.07 -13.84 27.52
C LEU A 57 10.23 -13.53 28.77
N GLU A 58 10.63 -13.99 29.95
CA GLU A 58 9.96 -13.68 31.21
C GLU A 58 9.97 -12.17 31.50
N MET A 59 11.07 -11.49 31.19
CA MET A 59 11.17 -10.03 31.32
C MET A 59 10.18 -9.32 30.39
N LEU A 60 10.09 -9.74 29.13
CA LEU A 60 9.11 -9.20 28.17
C LEU A 60 7.67 -9.43 28.63
N GLN A 61 7.35 -10.64 29.10
CA GLN A 61 6.02 -10.98 29.62
C GLN A 61 5.65 -10.23 30.91
N ALA A 62 6.65 -9.83 31.70
CA ALA A 62 6.43 -8.99 32.88
C ALA A 62 6.01 -7.55 32.53
N MET A 63 6.19 -7.10 31.28
CA MET A 63 5.72 -5.81 30.76
C MET A 63 4.20 -5.85 30.46
N ASN A 64 3.41 -6.18 31.47
CA ASN A 64 1.98 -6.43 31.38
C ASN A 64 1.11 -5.18 31.69
N GLY A 65 1.74 -4.00 31.76
CA GLY A 65 1.09 -2.76 32.13
C GLY A 65 0.88 -2.51 33.61
N HIS A 66 1.31 -3.42 34.48
CA HIS A 66 1.19 -3.31 35.93
C HIS A 66 2.56 -3.34 36.63
N THR A 67 3.62 -3.70 35.90
CA THR A 67 4.99 -3.74 36.42
C THR A 67 5.72 -2.46 36.07
N ALA A 68 6.29 -1.79 37.08
CA ALA A 68 7.12 -0.61 36.89
C ALA A 68 8.49 -0.97 36.28
N VAL A 69 9.07 -0.06 35.47
CA VAL A 69 10.39 -0.21 34.86
C VAL A 69 11.46 -0.47 35.93
N GLY A 70 11.41 0.23 37.07
CA GLY A 70 12.34 0.01 38.17
C GLY A 70 12.26 -1.39 38.78
N ALA A 71 11.08 -2.00 38.81
CA ALA A 71 10.93 -3.38 39.25
C ALA A 71 11.55 -4.36 38.24
N LEU A 72 11.41 -4.10 36.94
CA LEU A 72 12.05 -4.88 35.88
C LEU A 72 13.58 -4.77 35.93
N VAL A 73 14.11 -3.55 36.10
CA VAL A 73 15.56 -3.32 36.25
C VAL A 73 16.09 -4.05 37.48
N LYS A 74 15.39 -3.99 38.62
CA LYS A 74 15.81 -4.69 39.84
C LYS A 74 15.84 -6.21 39.67
N LYS A 75 14.85 -6.77 38.98
CA LYS A 75 14.68 -8.23 38.84
C LYS A 75 15.56 -8.82 37.73
N TYR A 76 15.61 -8.16 36.58
CA TYR A 76 16.23 -8.69 35.35
C TYR A 76 17.47 -7.92 34.91
N GLY A 77 17.73 -6.73 35.47
CA GLY A 77 18.72 -5.78 34.96
C GLY A 77 20.13 -6.36 34.82
N ALA A 78 20.59 -7.15 35.80
CA ALA A 78 21.90 -7.80 35.78
C ALA A 78 21.89 -9.21 35.15
N LEU A 79 20.71 -9.75 34.82
CA LEU A 79 20.58 -11.09 34.27
C LEU A 79 20.76 -11.06 32.75
N VAL A 80 21.47 -12.06 32.23
CA VAL A 80 21.59 -12.28 30.79
C VAL A 80 20.23 -12.68 30.22
N CYS A 81 19.73 -11.92 29.26
CA CYS A 81 18.39 -12.07 28.69
C CYS A 81 18.39 -12.59 27.24
N GLY A 82 19.58 -12.84 26.66
CA GLY A 82 19.73 -13.39 25.32
C GLY A 82 21.01 -14.21 25.15
N PRO A 83 21.10 -15.05 24.11
CA PRO A 83 22.32 -15.80 23.78
C PRO A 83 23.48 -14.89 23.30
N ASP A 84 23.19 -13.64 22.98
CA ASP A 84 24.14 -12.57 22.67
C ASP A 84 24.82 -11.97 23.92
N GLY A 85 24.45 -12.44 25.11
CA GLY A 85 25.05 -12.01 26.37
C GLY A 85 24.54 -10.67 26.88
N GLN A 86 23.53 -10.07 26.23
CA GLN A 86 23.02 -8.78 26.65
C GLN A 86 22.22 -8.90 27.97
N PRO A 87 22.47 -8.01 28.94
CA PRO A 87 21.74 -8.02 30.21
C PRO A 87 20.35 -7.38 30.05
N GLY A 88 19.42 -7.68 30.96
CA GLY A 88 18.06 -7.11 30.92
C GLY A 88 18.05 -5.58 30.90
N GLN A 89 19.02 -4.93 31.55
CA GLN A 89 19.16 -3.47 31.53
C GLN A 89 19.43 -2.93 30.11
N TRP A 90 20.18 -3.66 29.28
CA TRP A 90 20.45 -3.26 27.89
C TRP A 90 19.18 -3.22 27.05
N HIS A 91 18.34 -4.25 27.21
CA HIS A 91 17.05 -4.37 26.53
C HIS A 91 16.06 -3.31 27.00
N LEU A 92 15.90 -3.14 28.32
CA LEU A 92 15.00 -2.15 28.90
C LEU A 92 15.32 -0.71 28.46
N ALA A 93 16.60 -0.40 28.24
CA ALA A 93 17.02 0.91 27.75
C ALA A 93 16.71 1.17 26.26
N ARG A 94 16.35 0.12 25.50
CA ARG A 94 16.24 0.18 24.03
C ARG A 94 14.87 -0.20 23.48
N TRP A 95 14.18 -1.16 24.10
CA TRP A 95 12.93 -1.72 23.58
C TRP A 95 11.79 -0.72 23.49
N ALA A 96 11.84 0.38 24.24
CA ALA A 96 10.86 1.47 24.15
C ALA A 96 11.27 2.59 23.18
N LEU A 97 12.45 2.49 22.55
CA LEU A 97 12.87 3.45 21.52
C LEU A 97 12.11 3.17 20.21
N PRO A 98 11.83 4.20 19.40
CA PRO A 98 11.11 4.06 18.14
C PRO A 98 11.69 3.02 17.18
N THR A 99 13.02 2.86 17.14
CA THR A 99 13.67 1.87 16.27
C THR A 99 13.39 0.42 16.66
N TYR A 100 13.25 0.13 17.97
CA TYR A 100 12.91 -1.21 18.43
C TYR A 100 11.41 -1.43 18.51
N SER A 101 10.69 -0.49 19.14
CA SER A 101 9.24 -0.51 19.31
C SER A 101 8.70 -1.87 19.78
N PHE A 102 9.30 -2.45 20.82
CA PHE A 102 8.81 -3.68 21.44
C PHE A 102 7.95 -3.43 22.67
N CYS A 103 8.11 -2.27 23.30
CA CYS A 103 7.38 -1.89 24.49
C CYS A 103 7.17 -0.38 24.58
N TYR A 104 6.33 0.03 25.52
CA TYR A 104 6.05 1.42 25.86
C TYR A 104 6.20 1.63 27.37
N TYR A 105 6.69 2.80 27.78
CA TYR A 105 6.79 3.23 29.17
C TYR A 105 5.98 4.51 29.41
N GLY A 106 5.10 4.47 30.41
CA GLY A 106 4.13 5.54 30.69
C GLY A 106 3.43 5.36 32.04
N THR A 107 2.56 6.31 32.39
CA THR A 107 1.80 6.31 33.66
C THR A 107 0.41 5.69 33.53
N GLU A 108 -0.12 5.64 32.31
CA GLU A 108 -1.42 5.06 31.99
C GLU A 108 -1.26 4.05 30.86
N PRO A 109 -2.09 2.98 30.82
CA PRO A 109 -2.10 2.09 29.69
C PRO A 109 -2.48 2.87 28.43
N PRO A 110 -1.85 2.59 27.28
CA PRO A 110 -2.34 3.10 26.01
C PRO A 110 -3.80 2.66 25.84
N GLY A 111 -4.72 3.63 25.80
CA GLY A 111 -6.15 3.38 25.87
C GLY A 111 -6.77 2.83 24.57
N GLY A 112 -7.70 1.88 24.71
CA GLY A 112 -8.66 1.46 23.68
C GLY A 112 -8.93 -0.06 23.59
N HIS A 113 -10.19 -0.47 23.46
CA HIS A 113 -10.55 -1.84 23.04
C HIS A 113 -9.97 -2.14 21.65
N ARG A 114 -9.72 -3.43 21.34
CA ARG A 114 -9.16 -3.99 20.09
C ARG A 114 -9.61 -3.38 18.74
N HIS A 115 -10.73 -2.64 18.67
CA HIS A 115 -11.22 -1.97 17.45
C HIS A 115 -11.02 -0.44 17.44
N LYS A 116 -10.50 0.13 18.53
CA LYS A 116 -10.17 1.57 18.70
C LYS A 116 -8.79 1.75 19.31
N ALA A 117 -8.00 0.67 19.37
CA ALA A 117 -6.70 0.71 19.98
C ALA A 117 -5.82 1.66 19.16
N LYS A 118 -5.30 2.68 19.84
CA LYS A 118 -4.24 3.52 19.30
C LYS A 118 -2.92 2.76 19.15
N TRP A 119 -2.91 1.43 19.06
CA TRP A 119 -1.73 0.65 18.75
C TRP A 119 -1.45 0.67 17.25
N ASP A 120 -2.51 0.61 16.44
CA ASP A 120 -2.41 0.86 15.01
C ASP A 120 -2.04 2.31 14.77
N LEU A 121 -2.65 3.27 15.48
CA LEU A 121 -2.23 4.68 15.47
C LEU A 121 -0.85 4.91 16.10
N LEU A 122 -0.33 4.05 16.99
CA LEU A 122 1.02 4.19 17.57
C LEU A 122 2.05 3.61 16.61
N LEU A 123 1.78 2.46 15.99
CA LEU A 123 2.58 1.89 14.90
C LEU A 123 2.56 2.81 13.69
N GLN A 124 1.40 3.38 13.38
CA GLN A 124 1.22 4.42 12.38
C GLN A 124 1.89 5.71 12.84
N GLN A 125 1.85 6.14 14.10
CA GLN A 125 2.60 7.31 14.62
C GLN A 125 4.10 7.07 14.75
N ILE A 126 4.56 5.82 14.82
CA ILE A 126 5.98 5.44 14.79
C ILE A 126 6.45 5.42 13.33
N ARG A 127 5.63 4.93 12.39
CA ARG A 127 5.81 5.07 10.94
C ARG A 127 5.73 6.53 10.48
N GLU A 128 4.78 7.31 11.01
CA GLU A 128 4.65 8.76 10.86
C GLU A 128 5.69 9.49 11.72
N GLY A 129 6.28 8.85 12.72
CA GLY A 129 7.46 9.33 13.43
C GLY A 129 8.68 9.33 12.51
N TRP A 130 8.72 8.44 11.53
CA TRP A 130 9.62 8.51 10.36
C TRP A 130 9.21 9.63 9.38
N SER A 131 7.95 10.09 9.44
CA SER A 131 7.46 11.24 8.67
C SER A 131 7.89 12.61 9.22
N GLY A 132 8.38 12.66 10.47
CA GLY A 132 8.73 13.90 11.18
C GLY A 132 10.11 14.50 10.90
N GLN A 133 10.83 14.11 9.84
CA GLN A 133 11.96 14.92 9.36
C GLN A 133 11.46 16.01 8.41
N GLU A 134 11.72 17.27 8.79
CA GLU A 134 11.59 18.45 7.93
C GLU A 134 12.40 18.26 6.64
N GLY A 135 11.76 18.46 5.50
CA GLY A 135 12.33 18.23 4.17
C GLY A 135 11.23 17.90 3.18
N PHE A 136 10.41 18.91 2.86
CA PHE A 136 9.47 18.84 1.75
C PHE A 136 10.24 19.19 0.47
N GLU A 137 10.52 18.22 -0.37
CA GLU A 137 10.99 18.47 -1.73
C GLU A 137 10.18 17.64 -2.72
N GLY A 138 9.08 18.22 -3.19
CA GLY A 138 8.41 17.77 -4.43
C GLY A 138 9.22 18.12 -5.69
N GLU A 139 10.55 18.06 -5.62
CA GLU A 139 11.47 18.36 -6.71
C GLU A 139 12.43 17.20 -7.06
N GLU A 140 12.64 16.21 -6.18
CA GLU A 140 13.28 14.95 -6.57
C GLU A 140 12.21 14.02 -7.17
N HIS A 141 12.19 13.90 -8.50
CA HIS A 141 11.23 13.08 -9.23
C HIS A 141 11.38 11.59 -8.82
N LEU A 142 10.27 10.82 -8.82
CA LEU A 142 10.28 9.35 -8.74
C LEU A 142 11.28 8.69 -9.71
N GLU A 143 11.54 9.35 -10.83
CA GLU A 143 12.57 8.97 -11.81
C GLU A 143 13.95 8.81 -11.17
N ASP A 144 14.35 9.70 -10.25
CA ASP A 144 15.64 9.64 -9.57
C ASP A 144 15.70 8.48 -8.56
N PHE A 145 14.64 8.23 -7.80
CA PHE A 145 14.58 7.09 -6.87
C PHE A 145 14.68 5.75 -7.60
N HIS A 146 13.84 5.53 -8.61
CA HIS A 146 13.84 4.27 -9.34
C HIS A 146 15.11 4.06 -10.18
N HIS A 147 15.82 5.12 -10.56
CA HIS A 147 17.12 5.01 -11.22
C HIS A 147 18.25 4.58 -10.26
N HIS A 148 18.23 4.97 -8.98
CA HIS A 148 19.35 4.76 -8.05
C HIS A 148 19.31 3.44 -7.28
N GLU A 149 18.14 2.88 -6.95
CA GLU A 149 18.07 1.65 -6.14
C GLU A 149 17.93 0.36 -6.99
N LEU A 150 17.32 0.44 -8.18
CA LEU A 150 16.97 -0.75 -8.98
C LEU A 150 17.98 -1.09 -10.09
N ALA A 151 18.98 -0.24 -10.32
CA ALA A 151 20.01 -0.47 -11.34
C ALA A 151 20.95 -1.65 -11.02
N ASP A 152 20.99 -2.12 -9.77
CA ASP A 152 21.95 -3.13 -9.29
C ASP A 152 21.37 -4.55 -9.11
N SER A 153 20.05 -4.77 -9.19
CA SER A 153 19.46 -6.11 -9.04
C SER A 153 18.65 -6.54 -10.26
N GLY A 154 19.29 -7.30 -11.15
CA GLY A 154 18.59 -8.02 -12.21
C GLY A 154 17.60 -9.03 -11.64
N GLU A 155 16.41 -9.10 -12.22
CA GLU A 155 15.39 -10.16 -12.10
C GLU A 155 14.86 -10.52 -10.69
N ASP A 156 15.40 -9.95 -9.60
CA ASP A 156 15.06 -10.37 -8.24
C ASP A 156 13.85 -9.60 -7.68
N ASP A 157 12.71 -10.28 -7.57
CA ASP A 157 11.49 -9.77 -6.94
C ASP A 157 11.70 -9.39 -5.46
N GLY A 158 12.75 -9.94 -4.83
CA GLY A 158 13.05 -9.70 -3.42
C GLY A 158 13.38 -8.25 -3.07
N HIS A 159 13.87 -7.45 -4.03
CA HIS A 159 14.13 -6.02 -3.78
C HIS A 159 12.83 -5.20 -3.76
N PHE A 160 11.85 -5.55 -4.59
CA PHE A 160 10.52 -4.92 -4.58
C PHE A 160 9.72 -5.32 -3.33
N ASP A 161 9.78 -6.60 -2.91
CA ASP A 161 9.20 -7.08 -1.64
C ASP A 161 9.66 -6.25 -0.41
N LEU A 162 10.83 -5.59 -0.49
CA LEU A 162 11.43 -4.78 0.56
C LEU A 162 11.15 -3.27 0.42
N ILE A 163 10.75 -2.79 -0.76
CA ILE A 163 10.59 -1.36 -1.07
C ILE A 163 9.11 -0.98 -1.20
N GLU A 164 8.30 -1.78 -1.88
CA GLU A 164 6.94 -1.41 -2.25
C GLU A 164 6.05 -2.67 -2.29
N THR A 165 4.97 -2.69 -1.50
CA THR A 165 4.07 -3.85 -1.44
C THR A 165 2.67 -3.44 -1.85
N THR A 166 2.45 -3.44 -3.16
CA THR A 166 1.13 -3.16 -3.78
C THR A 166 0.13 -4.29 -3.54
N VAL A 167 -1.16 -3.99 -3.59
CA VAL A 167 -2.25 -4.97 -3.53
C VAL A 167 -2.10 -6.02 -4.64
N SER A 168 -1.76 -5.56 -5.85
CA SER A 168 -1.53 -6.47 -6.98
C SER A 168 -0.42 -7.49 -6.70
N HIS A 169 0.62 -7.06 -5.98
CA HIS A 169 1.76 -7.90 -5.60
C HIS A 169 1.41 -8.87 -4.47
N LEU A 170 0.71 -8.44 -3.42
CA LEU A 170 0.25 -9.30 -2.32
C LEU A 170 -0.62 -10.47 -2.79
N PHE A 171 -1.38 -10.23 -3.87
CA PHE A 171 -2.31 -11.18 -4.49
C PHE A 171 -1.83 -11.67 -5.87
N ARG A 172 -0.51 -11.64 -6.12
CA ARG A 172 0.09 -12.09 -7.39
C ARG A 172 -0.06 -13.59 -7.65
N GLU A 173 -0.19 -14.38 -6.60
CA GLU A 173 -0.46 -15.81 -6.69
C GLU A 173 -1.89 -16.13 -6.21
N PRO A 174 -2.47 -17.27 -6.64
CA PRO A 174 -3.81 -17.70 -6.23
C PRO A 174 -3.99 -17.65 -4.71
N SER A 175 -5.10 -17.06 -4.27
CA SER A 175 -5.44 -17.00 -2.84
C SER A 175 -6.87 -17.45 -2.56
N ASP A 176 -7.09 -18.01 -1.37
CA ASP A 176 -8.40 -18.45 -0.90
C ASP A 176 -9.40 -17.26 -0.86
N ILE A 177 -8.95 -16.05 -0.48
CA ILE A 177 -9.78 -14.83 -0.48
C ILE A 177 -10.29 -14.48 -1.88
N LEU A 178 -9.45 -14.66 -2.89
CA LEU A 178 -9.81 -14.40 -4.28
C LEU A 178 -10.41 -15.64 -4.97
N ASN A 179 -10.89 -16.62 -4.20
CA ASN A 179 -11.47 -17.89 -4.68
C ASN A 179 -10.51 -18.69 -5.58
N GLY A 180 -9.25 -18.78 -5.19
CA GLY A 180 -8.20 -19.48 -5.94
C GLY A 180 -7.72 -18.72 -7.19
N LEU A 181 -7.96 -17.41 -7.26
CA LEU A 181 -7.48 -16.56 -8.36
C LEU A 181 -6.39 -15.61 -7.88
N THR A 182 -5.66 -15.08 -8.85
CA THR A 182 -4.76 -13.93 -8.67
C THR A 182 -5.55 -12.64 -8.84
N TYR A 183 -5.00 -11.52 -8.34
CA TYR A 183 -5.60 -10.19 -8.52
C TYR A 183 -5.88 -9.88 -9.99
N GLY A 184 -4.87 -10.06 -10.86
CA GLY A 184 -5.01 -9.73 -12.28
C GLY A 184 -6.07 -10.56 -13.01
N ARG A 185 -6.21 -11.85 -12.68
CA ARG A 185 -7.29 -12.68 -13.24
C ARG A 185 -8.66 -12.22 -12.75
N LEU A 186 -8.79 -11.92 -11.46
CA LEU A 186 -10.05 -11.47 -10.90
C LEU A 186 -10.47 -10.11 -11.48
N LEU A 187 -9.54 -9.15 -11.56
CA LEU A 187 -9.77 -7.86 -12.22
C LEU A 187 -10.30 -8.08 -13.65
N MET A 188 -9.60 -8.88 -14.45
CA MET A 188 -10.01 -9.15 -15.83
C MET A 188 -11.41 -9.79 -15.92
N ARG A 189 -11.77 -10.69 -15.00
CA ARG A 189 -13.15 -11.22 -14.89
C ARG A 189 -14.16 -10.13 -14.60
N GLN A 190 -13.87 -9.21 -13.69
CA GLN A 190 -14.79 -8.11 -13.36
C GLN A 190 -14.98 -7.18 -14.55
N LEU A 191 -13.90 -6.79 -15.23
CA LEU A 191 -13.98 -5.97 -16.45
C LEU A 191 -14.83 -6.66 -17.55
N ARG A 192 -14.70 -7.98 -17.73
CA ARG A 192 -15.55 -8.75 -18.65
C ARG A 192 -17.03 -8.75 -18.22
N LYS A 193 -17.33 -8.93 -16.93
CA LYS A 193 -18.71 -8.92 -16.40
C LYS A 193 -19.40 -7.56 -16.57
N LEU A 194 -18.62 -6.48 -16.56
CA LEU A 194 -19.08 -5.13 -16.90
C LEU A 194 -19.32 -4.92 -18.40
N GLY A 195 -18.98 -5.90 -19.24
CA GLY A 195 -19.10 -5.82 -20.69
C GLY A 195 -17.97 -5.03 -21.34
N TRP A 196 -16.83 -4.82 -20.65
CA TRP A 196 -15.78 -3.95 -21.18
C TRP A 196 -15.01 -4.54 -22.36
N PHE A 197 -15.19 -5.83 -22.61
CA PHE A 197 -14.66 -6.58 -23.75
C PHE A 197 -15.69 -6.78 -24.86
N THR A 198 -16.80 -6.03 -24.84
CA THR A 198 -17.83 -6.06 -25.89
C THR A 198 -18.23 -4.62 -26.26
N PRO A 199 -17.76 -4.07 -27.39
CA PRO A 199 -16.85 -4.71 -28.35
C PRO A 199 -15.44 -4.94 -27.78
N LYS A 200 -14.68 -5.86 -28.39
CA LYS A 200 -13.31 -6.17 -27.98
C LYS A 200 -12.40 -4.93 -28.10
N PRO A 201 -11.66 -4.53 -27.05
CA PRO A 201 -10.71 -3.42 -27.12
C PRO A 201 -9.57 -3.77 -28.08
N ARG A 202 -9.05 -2.80 -28.82
CA ARG A 202 -7.88 -2.99 -29.70
C ARG A 202 -6.60 -2.50 -29.03
N ILE A 203 -6.68 -1.48 -28.18
CA ILE A 203 -5.56 -0.89 -27.46
C ILE A 203 -5.92 -0.85 -25.97
N ILE A 204 -5.11 -1.55 -25.18
CA ILE A 204 -5.12 -1.49 -23.72
C ILE A 204 -3.80 -0.85 -23.28
N VAL A 205 -3.88 0.17 -22.42
CA VAL A 205 -2.71 0.78 -21.79
C VAL A 205 -2.77 0.50 -20.31
N GLU A 206 -1.68 -0.01 -19.74
CA GLU A 206 -1.45 -0.05 -18.30
C GLU A 206 -0.48 1.08 -17.96
N VAL A 207 -0.87 1.96 -17.05
CA VAL A 207 -0.07 3.10 -16.58
C VAL A 207 0.47 2.76 -15.20
N GLY A 208 1.78 2.92 -15.03
CA GLY A 208 2.47 2.18 -13.98
C GLY A 208 2.33 0.68 -14.27
N GLY A 209 2.20 -0.14 -13.24
CA GLY A 209 2.13 -1.59 -13.39
C GLY A 209 3.25 -2.31 -12.65
N GLY A 210 4.09 -1.56 -11.93
CA GLY A 210 5.14 -2.06 -11.06
C GLY A 210 5.97 -3.12 -11.76
N LEU A 211 6.00 -4.32 -11.19
CA LEU A 211 6.75 -5.42 -11.80
C LEU A 211 6.01 -6.20 -12.90
N GLY A 212 4.82 -5.79 -13.33
CA GLY A 212 4.08 -6.40 -14.46
C GLY A 212 3.26 -7.67 -14.13
N TYR A 213 3.02 -7.94 -12.85
CA TYR A 213 2.21 -9.08 -12.41
C TYR A 213 0.75 -8.99 -12.88
N LEU A 214 0.18 -7.80 -12.80
CA LEU A 214 -1.18 -7.53 -13.25
C LEU A 214 -1.35 -7.86 -14.74
N ALA A 215 -0.48 -7.31 -15.61
CA ALA A 215 -0.47 -7.64 -17.04
C ALA A 215 -0.41 -9.15 -17.30
N CYS A 216 0.52 -9.85 -16.64
CA CYS A 216 0.74 -11.28 -16.83
C CYS A 216 -0.52 -12.09 -16.51
N GLU A 217 -1.09 -11.86 -15.33
CA GLU A 217 -2.23 -12.63 -14.84
C GLU A 217 -3.53 -12.25 -15.53
N ALA A 218 -3.75 -10.96 -15.82
CA ALA A 218 -4.88 -10.50 -16.62
C ALA A 218 -4.86 -11.12 -18.03
N GLY A 219 -3.67 -11.28 -18.62
CA GLY A 219 -3.51 -11.98 -19.90
C GLY A 219 -3.88 -13.45 -19.81
N LYS A 220 -3.46 -14.16 -18.76
CA LYS A 220 -3.76 -15.60 -18.57
C LYS A 220 -5.24 -15.89 -18.37
N GLU A 221 -6.03 -14.92 -17.91
CA GLU A 221 -7.49 -15.08 -17.78
C GLU A 221 -8.22 -15.14 -19.13
N LEU A 222 -7.64 -14.55 -20.18
CA LEU A 222 -8.25 -14.48 -21.51
C LEU A 222 -7.77 -15.62 -22.41
N LEU A 223 -8.70 -16.18 -23.20
CA LEU A 223 -8.36 -17.16 -24.22
C LEU A 223 -7.52 -16.52 -25.34
N PRO A 224 -6.66 -17.27 -26.05
CA PRO A 224 -5.80 -16.71 -27.09
C PRO A 224 -6.53 -15.88 -28.15
N PHE A 225 -7.72 -16.30 -28.60
CA PHE A 225 -8.51 -15.58 -29.60
C PHE A 225 -9.12 -14.27 -29.05
N GLU A 226 -9.38 -14.20 -27.74
CA GLU A 226 -9.89 -12.99 -27.08
C GLU A 226 -8.81 -11.90 -27.04
N LYS A 227 -7.54 -12.29 -26.93
CA LYS A 227 -6.37 -11.39 -26.97
C LYS A 227 -5.87 -11.10 -28.36
N GLN A 228 -6.22 -11.92 -29.35
CA GLN A 228 -5.80 -11.71 -30.73
C GLN A 228 -6.19 -10.29 -31.17
N THR A 229 -5.26 -9.59 -31.83
CA THR A 229 -5.39 -8.19 -32.29
C THR A 229 -5.45 -7.11 -31.20
N ILE A 230 -5.42 -7.48 -29.92
CA ILE A 230 -5.26 -6.52 -28.82
C ILE A 230 -3.78 -6.16 -28.72
N ARG A 231 -3.49 -4.87 -28.76
CA ARG A 231 -2.17 -4.32 -28.41
C ARG A 231 -2.20 -3.88 -26.96
N TYR A 232 -1.40 -4.55 -26.13
CA TYR A 232 -1.19 -4.17 -24.74
C TYR A 232 0.04 -3.25 -24.65
N ILE A 233 -0.05 -2.14 -23.94
CA ILE A 233 1.05 -1.17 -23.81
C ILE A 233 1.30 -0.98 -22.32
N SER A 234 2.47 -1.39 -21.85
CA SER A 234 2.96 -1.02 -20.52
C SER A 234 3.59 0.38 -20.62
N LEU A 235 3.09 1.34 -19.86
CA LEU A 235 3.57 2.71 -19.83
C LEU A 235 4.10 3.03 -18.45
N ASP A 236 5.38 3.38 -18.38
CA ASP A 236 6.08 3.65 -17.14
C ASP A 236 7.17 4.70 -17.38
N ILE A 237 7.46 5.53 -16.39
CA ILE A 237 8.57 6.49 -16.48
C ILE A 237 9.93 5.80 -16.23
N THR A 238 9.90 4.69 -15.48
CA THR A 238 11.04 3.92 -15.00
C THR A 238 11.45 2.85 -16.00
N GLU A 239 12.56 3.08 -16.69
CA GLU A 239 13.06 2.18 -17.73
C GLU A 239 13.36 0.74 -17.26
N PRO A 240 13.98 0.49 -16.09
CA PRO A 240 14.19 -0.87 -15.58
C PRO A 240 12.90 -1.70 -15.45
N PHE A 241 11.78 -1.09 -15.04
CA PHE A 241 10.51 -1.80 -14.90
C PHE A 241 9.89 -2.19 -16.24
N LEU A 242 10.02 -1.35 -17.28
CA LEU A 242 9.46 -1.63 -18.60
C LEU A 242 9.94 -2.98 -19.17
N ALA A 243 11.22 -3.34 -18.96
CA ALA A 243 11.74 -4.62 -19.45
C ALA A 243 11.05 -5.82 -18.79
N LEU A 244 10.86 -5.77 -17.47
CA LEU A 244 10.14 -6.79 -16.70
C LEU A 244 8.66 -6.83 -17.05
N GLN A 245 8.01 -5.67 -17.11
CA GLN A 245 6.60 -5.52 -17.46
C GLN A 245 6.30 -6.11 -18.84
N VAL A 246 7.11 -5.77 -19.86
CA VAL A 246 6.94 -6.32 -21.22
C VAL A 246 7.15 -7.83 -21.24
N THR A 247 8.16 -8.33 -20.52
CA THR A 247 8.43 -9.77 -20.43
C THR A 247 7.27 -10.52 -19.80
N ARG A 248 6.76 -10.02 -18.67
CA ARG A 248 5.63 -10.62 -17.94
C ARG A 248 4.31 -10.49 -18.70
N ALA A 249 4.06 -9.37 -19.38
CA ALA A 249 2.92 -9.22 -20.27
C ALA A 249 2.95 -10.27 -21.40
N LYS A 250 4.12 -10.51 -22.00
CA LYS A 250 4.31 -11.58 -23.01
C LYS A 250 4.07 -12.97 -22.42
N THR A 251 4.52 -13.24 -21.19
CA THR A 251 4.20 -14.49 -20.47
C THR A 251 2.70 -14.65 -20.24
N GLY A 252 1.97 -13.55 -20.04
CA GLY A 252 0.50 -13.51 -20.03
C GLY A 252 -0.15 -13.75 -21.40
N GLY A 253 0.63 -13.80 -22.47
CA GLY A 253 0.16 -13.98 -23.84
C GLY A 253 -0.32 -12.69 -24.52
N TRP A 254 0.11 -11.53 -24.05
CA TRP A 254 -0.13 -10.25 -24.73
C TRP A 254 0.83 -10.04 -25.89
N GLY A 255 0.31 -9.49 -27.00
CA GLY A 255 1.13 -8.83 -28.01
C GLY A 255 1.32 -7.37 -27.60
N GLY A 256 2.46 -7.02 -27.02
CA GLY A 256 2.63 -5.70 -26.41
C GLY A 256 4.02 -5.10 -26.52
N ILE A 257 4.09 -3.80 -26.20
CA ILE A 257 5.30 -2.99 -26.15
C ILE A 257 5.36 -2.23 -24.82
N GLY A 258 6.57 -1.84 -24.42
CA GLY A 258 6.79 -0.86 -23.36
C GLY A 258 6.92 0.54 -23.98
N ALA A 259 6.43 1.56 -23.27
CA ALA A 259 6.57 2.96 -23.65
C ALA A 259 7.04 3.77 -22.44
N ARG A 260 8.23 4.36 -22.53
CA ARG A 260 8.73 5.28 -21.49
C ARG A 260 8.04 6.62 -21.60
N ALA A 261 7.20 6.96 -20.63
CA ALA A 261 6.50 8.24 -20.57
C ALA A 261 5.91 8.50 -19.19
N ASN A 262 5.65 9.78 -18.91
CA ASN A 262 4.96 10.19 -17.69
C ASN A 262 3.44 10.01 -17.85
N GLY A 263 2.79 9.37 -16.87
CA GLY A 263 1.34 9.15 -16.86
C GLY A 263 0.51 10.44 -16.86
N GLU A 264 1.04 11.54 -16.32
CA GLU A 264 0.41 12.87 -16.33
C GLU A 264 0.39 13.53 -17.73
N TRP A 265 1.17 13.00 -18.68
CA TRP A 265 1.25 13.45 -20.07
C TRP A 265 1.33 12.26 -21.03
N LEU A 266 0.18 11.70 -21.36
CA LEU A 266 0.10 10.45 -22.10
C LEU A 266 0.59 10.62 -23.56
N PRO A 267 1.54 9.80 -24.04
CA PRO A 267 2.18 9.94 -25.36
C PRO A 267 1.30 9.38 -26.50
N PHE A 268 -0.02 9.49 -26.37
CA PHE A 268 -0.98 8.95 -27.32
C PHE A 268 -1.74 10.05 -28.04
N LYS A 269 -2.20 9.74 -29.24
CA LYS A 269 -3.09 10.63 -29.99
C LYS A 269 -4.45 10.71 -29.32
N ASP A 270 -5.15 11.81 -29.53
CA ASP A 270 -6.53 11.98 -29.10
C ASP A 270 -7.39 10.83 -29.64
N HIS A 271 -8.32 10.35 -28.81
CA HIS A 271 -9.27 9.30 -29.19
C HIS A 271 -8.63 8.03 -29.78
N SER A 272 -7.49 7.59 -29.24
CA SER A 272 -6.76 6.43 -29.76
C SER A 272 -6.81 5.19 -28.87
N VAL A 273 -7.13 5.34 -27.58
CA VAL A 273 -7.10 4.23 -26.60
C VAL A 273 -8.51 3.72 -26.31
N ASP A 274 -8.67 2.39 -26.20
CA ASP A 274 -9.95 1.76 -25.87
C ASP A 274 -10.12 1.55 -24.36
N LEU A 275 -9.06 1.11 -23.67
CA LEU A 275 -9.04 0.85 -22.24
C LEU A 275 -7.73 1.31 -21.61
N VAL A 276 -7.81 2.06 -20.52
CA VAL A 276 -6.68 2.33 -19.63
C VAL A 276 -6.88 1.59 -18.30
N ILE A 277 -5.81 1.03 -17.76
CA ILE A 277 -5.75 0.44 -16.43
C ILE A 277 -4.65 1.20 -15.69
N ASP A 278 -5.00 1.80 -14.56
CA ASP A 278 -4.09 2.42 -13.61
C ASP A 278 -4.37 1.78 -12.25
N ASN A 279 -3.36 1.17 -11.66
CA ASN A 279 -3.48 0.43 -10.43
C ASN A 279 -2.30 0.75 -9.54
N GLU A 280 -2.55 1.56 -8.51
CA GLU A 280 -1.57 1.95 -7.49
C GLU A 280 -0.42 2.72 -8.16
N ASN A 281 -0.77 3.89 -8.69
CA ASN A 281 0.14 4.79 -9.43
C ASN A 281 -0.28 6.28 -9.30
N MET A 282 -1.53 6.58 -8.90
CA MET A 282 -1.98 7.97 -8.74
C MET A 282 -1.39 8.63 -7.49
N ALA A 283 -1.03 7.86 -6.47
CA ALA A 283 -0.45 8.38 -5.24
C ALA A 283 0.98 8.90 -5.43
N ASP A 284 1.69 8.42 -6.46
CA ASP A 284 3.02 8.85 -6.87
C ASP A 284 3.00 10.08 -7.78
N MET A 285 1.84 10.46 -8.30
CA MET A 285 1.72 11.60 -9.21
C MET A 285 1.87 12.93 -8.47
N THR A 286 2.28 13.97 -9.21
CA THR A 286 2.67 15.29 -8.70
C THR A 286 1.71 15.85 -7.64
N PRO A 287 2.15 15.96 -6.36
CA PRO A 287 1.44 16.70 -5.33
C PRO A 287 1.80 18.19 -5.41
N VAL A 288 0.90 19.06 -5.00
CA VAL A 288 1.19 20.49 -4.81
C VAL A 288 0.76 20.92 -3.42
N LYS A 289 1.70 21.48 -2.65
CA LYS A 289 1.40 22.07 -1.35
C LYS A 289 0.97 23.52 -1.53
N LEU A 290 -0.31 23.80 -1.34
CA LEU A 290 -0.90 25.13 -1.44
C LEU A 290 -1.08 25.74 -0.05
N THR A 291 -0.76 27.02 0.08
CA THR A 291 -1.05 27.76 1.31
C THR A 291 -2.51 28.22 1.35
N ARG A 292 -3.03 28.48 2.55
CA ARG A 292 -4.36 29.10 2.72
C ARG A 292 -4.47 30.41 1.91
N LYS A 293 -3.41 31.21 1.92
CA LYS A 293 -3.38 32.49 1.20
C LYS A 293 -3.58 32.29 -0.31
N GLU A 294 -2.85 31.36 -0.92
CA GLU A 294 -2.98 31.05 -2.34
C GLU A 294 -4.40 30.59 -2.70
N LEU A 295 -5.03 29.78 -1.86
CA LEU A 295 -6.42 29.32 -2.05
C LEU A 295 -7.44 30.48 -1.96
N LEU A 296 -7.23 31.42 -1.04
CA LEU A 296 -8.13 32.57 -0.85
C LEU A 296 -7.95 33.64 -1.94
N ASP A 297 -6.72 33.97 -2.27
CA ASP A 297 -6.38 35.00 -3.26
C ASP A 297 -6.52 34.48 -4.70
N GLY A 298 -6.50 33.16 -4.89
CA GLY A 298 -6.56 32.51 -6.20
C GLY A 298 -5.34 32.80 -7.09
N THR A 299 -4.21 33.13 -6.46
CA THR A 299 -2.93 33.45 -7.10
C THR A 299 -1.86 32.52 -6.52
N GLY A 300 -1.18 31.77 -7.38
CA GLY A 300 -0.14 30.82 -6.98
C GLY A 300 1.24 31.44 -7.05
N ASP A 301 2.11 31.07 -6.10
CA ASP A 301 3.47 31.60 -6.02
C ASP A 301 4.40 30.97 -7.09
N ARG A 302 4.03 29.80 -7.64
CA ARG A 302 4.76 29.06 -8.67
C ARG A 302 3.81 28.64 -9.82
N PRO A 303 4.33 28.36 -11.04
CA PRO A 303 3.49 27.93 -12.16
C PRO A 303 2.60 26.72 -11.86
N GLN A 304 3.13 25.71 -11.17
CA GLN A 304 2.36 24.52 -10.77
C GLN A 304 1.27 24.84 -9.73
N HIS A 305 1.54 25.78 -8.81
CA HIS A 305 0.54 26.25 -7.85
C HIS A 305 -0.59 26.98 -8.57
N GLN A 306 -0.25 27.85 -9.52
CA GLN A 306 -1.25 28.54 -10.33
C GLN A 306 -2.08 27.55 -11.15
N GLU A 307 -1.47 26.49 -11.70
CA GLU A 307 -2.20 25.43 -12.40
C GLU A 307 -3.18 24.68 -11.48
N ALA A 308 -2.76 24.36 -10.26
CA ALA A 308 -3.63 23.74 -9.26
C ALA A 308 -4.83 24.64 -8.91
N LEU A 309 -4.59 25.94 -8.69
CA LEU A 309 -5.65 26.93 -8.43
C LEU A 309 -6.59 27.10 -9.63
N ASP A 310 -6.04 27.06 -10.85
CA ASP A 310 -6.82 27.07 -12.09
C ASP A 310 -7.75 25.86 -12.17
N TRP A 311 -7.26 24.67 -11.84
CA TRP A 311 -8.09 23.45 -11.75
C TRP A 311 -9.19 23.60 -10.73
N ILE A 312 -8.85 23.99 -9.49
CA ILE A 312 -9.79 24.25 -8.39
C ILE A 312 -10.93 25.18 -8.87
N ARG A 313 -10.58 26.29 -9.55
CA ARG A 313 -11.55 27.26 -10.08
C ARG A 313 -12.39 26.68 -11.22
N ARG A 314 -11.76 26.00 -12.19
CA ARG A 314 -12.44 25.45 -13.39
C ARG A 314 -13.50 24.42 -13.01
N VAL A 315 -13.16 23.48 -12.14
CA VAL A 315 -14.07 22.39 -11.71
C VAL A 315 -14.95 22.79 -10.52
N ARG A 316 -14.75 24.00 -9.99
CA ARG A 316 -15.47 24.60 -8.85
C ARG A 316 -15.42 23.69 -7.62
N LEU A 317 -14.21 23.33 -7.18
CA LEU A 317 -14.05 22.47 -6.01
C LEU A 317 -14.59 23.15 -4.74
N PRO A 318 -15.39 22.44 -3.93
CA PRO A 318 -15.86 22.96 -2.65
C PRO A 318 -14.75 22.81 -1.61
N LEU A 319 -14.02 23.88 -1.34
CA LEU A 319 -12.88 23.86 -0.39
C LEU A 319 -13.31 23.93 1.09
N GLY A 320 -14.57 24.25 1.38
CA GLY A 320 -15.05 24.52 2.73
C GLY A 320 -14.62 25.90 3.26
N THR A 321 -15.01 26.20 4.51
CA THR A 321 -14.70 27.49 5.17
C THR A 321 -13.55 27.41 6.16
N ASP A 322 -13.20 26.21 6.61
CA ASP A 322 -12.14 25.95 7.59
C ASP A 322 -10.94 25.32 6.87
N LEU A 323 -10.15 26.17 6.21
CA LEU A 323 -8.97 25.73 5.46
C LEU A 323 -7.77 25.64 6.42
N PRO A 324 -7.01 24.55 6.43
CA PRO A 324 -5.70 24.50 7.10
C PRO A 324 -4.73 25.57 6.57
N GLU A 325 -3.64 25.85 7.29
CA GLU A 325 -2.61 26.80 6.81
C GLU A 325 -1.95 26.33 5.52
N ASP A 326 -1.71 25.03 5.42
CA ASP A 326 -1.17 24.35 4.25
C ASP A 326 -2.01 23.13 3.92
N VAL A 327 -2.19 22.86 2.62
CA VAL A 327 -2.88 21.67 2.14
C VAL A 327 -2.14 21.03 0.97
N ILE A 328 -2.27 19.72 0.82
CA ILE A 328 -1.80 19.01 -0.38
C ILE A 328 -2.95 18.92 -1.38
N PHE A 329 -2.66 19.23 -2.64
CA PHE A 329 -3.55 19.07 -3.77
C PHE A 329 -2.96 18.05 -4.76
N ASN A 330 -3.75 17.05 -5.15
CA ASN A 330 -3.34 16.03 -6.12
C ASN A 330 -3.37 16.59 -7.55
N LEU A 331 -2.39 17.44 -7.93
CA LEU A 331 -2.35 18.03 -9.28
C LEU A 331 -2.13 16.98 -10.37
N GLY A 332 -1.24 16.02 -10.13
CA GLY A 332 -0.91 14.97 -11.08
C GLY A 332 -2.12 14.08 -11.45
N PRO A 333 -2.91 13.57 -10.47
CA PRO A 333 -4.14 12.86 -10.78
C PRO A 333 -5.16 13.70 -11.56
N PHE A 334 -5.22 15.02 -11.36
CA PHE A 334 -6.06 15.92 -12.17
C PHE A 334 -5.59 16.02 -13.62
N ARG A 335 -4.27 16.14 -13.84
CA ARG A 335 -3.68 16.09 -15.19
C ARG A 335 -3.93 14.76 -15.85
N PHE A 336 -3.75 13.66 -15.11
CA PHE A 336 -3.96 12.32 -15.61
C PHE A 336 -5.41 12.10 -16.08
N VAL A 337 -6.43 12.45 -15.30
CA VAL A 337 -7.83 12.29 -15.75
C VAL A 337 -8.18 13.21 -16.94
N ALA A 338 -7.53 14.37 -17.06
CA ALA A 338 -7.66 15.23 -18.25
C ALA A 338 -7.02 14.57 -19.49
N GLU A 339 -5.87 13.92 -19.32
CA GLU A 339 -5.23 13.14 -20.38
C GLU A 339 -6.04 11.91 -20.77
N LEU A 340 -6.63 11.19 -19.80
CA LEU A 340 -7.59 10.11 -20.08
C LEU A 340 -8.75 10.64 -20.90
N TRP A 341 -9.30 11.81 -20.55
CA TRP A 341 -10.36 12.43 -21.33
C TRP A 341 -9.89 12.71 -22.76
N ARG A 342 -8.65 13.13 -22.99
CA ARG A 342 -8.11 13.39 -24.33
C ARG A 342 -7.91 12.10 -25.13
N VAL A 343 -7.22 11.10 -24.57
CA VAL A 343 -6.74 9.93 -25.32
C VAL A 343 -7.80 8.84 -25.50
N LEU A 344 -8.77 8.73 -24.60
CA LEU A 344 -9.82 7.72 -24.72
C LEU A 344 -10.73 8.01 -25.92
N LYS A 345 -11.06 6.94 -26.66
CA LYS A 345 -12.11 6.98 -27.68
C LYS A 345 -13.47 7.31 -27.07
N PRO A 346 -14.44 7.79 -27.86
CA PRO A 346 -15.84 7.72 -27.46
C PRO A 346 -16.23 6.28 -27.08
N GLY A 347 -16.77 6.07 -25.88
CA GLY A 347 -17.01 4.74 -25.30
C GLY A 347 -15.79 4.03 -24.73
N GLY A 348 -14.61 4.65 -24.81
CA GLY A 348 -13.39 4.19 -24.16
C GLY A 348 -13.49 4.30 -22.65
N ARG A 349 -12.73 3.47 -21.95
CA ARG A 349 -12.89 3.26 -20.51
C ARG A 349 -11.57 3.34 -19.75
N ALA A 350 -11.64 3.67 -18.47
CA ALA A 350 -10.50 3.58 -17.57
C ALA A 350 -10.89 2.90 -16.26
N PHE A 351 -10.04 1.99 -15.79
CA PHE A 351 -10.05 1.47 -14.43
C PHE A 351 -8.93 2.18 -13.67
N LEU A 352 -9.27 2.89 -12.60
CA LEU A 352 -8.30 3.53 -11.71
C LEU A 352 -8.48 2.94 -10.31
N ALA A 353 -7.41 2.46 -9.69
CA ALA A 353 -7.44 2.00 -8.31
C ALA A 353 -6.27 2.59 -7.52
N GLU A 354 -6.57 3.18 -6.36
CA GLU A 354 -5.54 3.79 -5.50
C GLU A 354 -6.03 3.90 -4.05
N PHE A 355 -5.12 3.96 -3.09
CA PHE A 355 -5.45 4.35 -1.72
C PHE A 355 -5.81 5.85 -1.61
N GLY A 356 -6.71 6.19 -0.70
CA GLY A 356 -6.99 7.59 -0.44
C GLY A 356 -8.26 7.85 0.35
N ILE A 357 -8.64 9.11 0.36
CA ILE A 357 -9.64 9.69 1.27
C ILE A 357 -10.80 10.33 0.50
N GLU A 358 -11.91 10.55 1.19
CA GLU A 358 -13.08 11.26 0.65
C GLU A 358 -13.36 12.59 1.38
N GLN A 359 -12.77 12.79 2.55
CA GLN A 359 -13.01 13.95 3.42
C GLN A 359 -11.67 14.53 3.88
N GLY A 360 -11.59 15.86 3.98
CA GLY A 360 -10.36 16.54 4.39
C GLY A 360 -9.36 16.69 3.24
N TRP A 361 -8.08 16.71 3.59
CA TRP A 361 -6.97 16.96 2.66
C TRP A 361 -5.97 15.80 2.68
N PRO A 362 -5.39 15.43 1.52
CA PRO A 362 -4.39 14.38 1.43
C PRO A 362 -3.27 14.51 2.46
N ALA A 363 -2.91 13.39 3.08
CA ALA A 363 -1.69 13.25 3.86
C ALA A 363 -0.56 12.62 3.03
N PRO A 364 0.71 12.97 3.32
CA PRO A 364 1.86 12.21 2.81
C PRO A 364 1.97 10.85 3.50
N VAL A 365 2.28 9.83 2.72
CA VAL A 365 2.61 8.47 3.16
C VAL A 365 4.07 8.22 2.79
N LYS A 366 4.97 8.28 3.79
CA LYS A 366 6.39 8.02 3.55
C LYS A 366 6.63 6.51 3.46
N LEU A 367 7.22 6.08 2.36
CA LEU A 367 7.69 4.72 2.12
C LEU A 367 9.22 4.69 2.15
N PRO A 368 9.85 3.49 2.21
CA PRO A 368 11.29 3.39 2.06
C PRO A 368 11.75 3.97 0.72
N GLY A 369 12.35 5.17 0.75
CA GLY A 369 12.99 5.79 -0.40
C GLY A 369 12.15 6.80 -1.20
N HIS A 370 10.82 6.78 -1.06
CA HIS A 370 9.92 7.78 -1.67
C HIS A 370 8.74 8.16 -0.77
N THR A 371 7.96 9.17 -1.16
CA THR A 371 6.74 9.59 -0.46
C THR A 371 5.58 9.60 -1.45
N GLU A 372 4.56 8.82 -1.13
CA GLU A 372 3.28 8.82 -1.81
C GLU A 372 2.31 9.79 -1.13
N TYR A 373 1.24 10.16 -1.82
CA TYR A 373 0.23 11.07 -1.28
C TYR A 373 -1.16 10.49 -1.51
N GLU A 374 -1.98 10.50 -0.46
CA GLU A 374 -3.36 10.01 -0.56
C GLU A 374 -4.13 10.70 -1.70
N VAL A 375 -4.91 9.93 -2.47
CA VAL A 375 -5.79 10.54 -3.46
C VAL A 375 -7.05 11.08 -2.78
N GLN A 376 -7.34 12.37 -2.97
CA GLN A 376 -8.62 12.95 -2.54
C GLN A 376 -9.71 12.71 -3.59
N TYR A 377 -10.45 11.60 -3.41
CA TYR A 377 -11.45 11.11 -4.35
C TYR A 377 -12.64 12.05 -4.52
N SER A 378 -13.02 12.81 -3.50
CA SER A 378 -14.11 13.81 -3.65
C SER A 378 -13.73 14.91 -4.64
N HIS A 379 -12.48 15.36 -4.62
CA HIS A 379 -11.97 16.36 -5.56
C HIS A 379 -11.81 15.78 -6.96
N LEU A 380 -11.17 14.60 -7.06
CA LEU A 380 -10.92 13.96 -8.35
C LEU A 380 -12.23 13.62 -9.08
N ARG A 381 -13.23 13.09 -8.38
CA ARG A 381 -14.55 12.78 -8.96
C ARG A 381 -15.28 14.02 -9.46
N GLN A 382 -15.12 15.16 -8.79
CA GLN A 382 -15.67 16.43 -9.29
C GLN A 382 -15.03 16.82 -10.62
N ALA A 383 -13.71 16.67 -10.77
CA ALA A 383 -13.01 16.91 -12.03
C ALA A 383 -13.43 15.92 -13.14
N ILE A 384 -13.54 14.64 -12.81
CA ILE A 384 -14.00 13.58 -13.72
C ILE A 384 -15.40 13.89 -14.27
N ARG A 385 -16.34 14.28 -13.40
CA ARG A 385 -17.70 14.66 -13.80
C ARG A 385 -17.70 15.96 -14.62
N TRP A 386 -16.87 16.92 -14.25
CA TRP A 386 -16.72 18.18 -15.00
C TRP A 386 -16.18 17.95 -16.43
N LEU A 387 -15.22 17.04 -16.59
CA LEU A 387 -14.70 16.63 -17.90
C LEU A 387 -15.78 15.92 -18.74
N GLY A 388 -16.78 15.31 -18.10
CA GLY A 388 -17.92 14.70 -18.76
C GLY A 388 -17.89 13.17 -18.77
N PHE A 389 -17.04 12.53 -17.97
CA PHE A 389 -17.07 11.08 -17.80
C PHE A 389 -18.35 10.59 -17.13
N GLN A 390 -18.77 9.38 -17.50
CA GLN A 390 -19.63 8.56 -16.63
C GLN A 390 -18.73 7.82 -15.65
N GLU A 391 -18.98 7.98 -14.35
CA GLU A 391 -18.16 7.36 -13.30
C GLU A 391 -18.96 6.43 -12.40
N HIS A 392 -18.30 5.38 -11.94
CA HIS A 392 -18.74 4.55 -10.83
C HIS A 392 -17.61 4.43 -9.81
N TYR A 393 -17.96 4.60 -8.54
CA TYR A 393 -17.02 4.66 -7.42
C TYR A 393 -17.45 3.69 -6.32
N LEU A 394 -16.48 2.91 -5.83
CA LEU A 394 -16.66 1.88 -4.80
C LEU A 394 -15.30 1.53 -4.18
N SER A 395 -15.29 0.78 -3.08
CA SER A 395 -14.03 0.25 -2.54
C SER A 395 -13.50 -0.92 -3.37
N LEU A 396 -12.19 -1.15 -3.33
CA LEU A 396 -11.56 -2.26 -4.04
C LEU A 396 -12.10 -3.64 -3.60
N PRO A 397 -12.30 -3.93 -2.30
CA PRO A 397 -12.94 -5.18 -1.87
C PRO A 397 -14.34 -5.38 -2.46
N GLN A 398 -15.15 -4.31 -2.50
CA GLN A 398 -16.49 -4.36 -3.10
C GLN A 398 -16.43 -4.68 -4.59
N PHE A 399 -15.52 -4.04 -5.33
CA PHE A 399 -15.34 -4.29 -6.75
C PHE A 399 -14.88 -5.72 -7.05
N LEU A 400 -13.92 -6.23 -6.28
CA LEU A 400 -13.41 -7.58 -6.43
C LEU A 400 -14.42 -8.65 -5.98
N GLY A 401 -15.38 -8.28 -5.13
CA GLY A 401 -16.34 -9.21 -4.52
C GLY A 401 -15.72 -10.01 -3.37
N ILE A 402 -14.76 -9.42 -2.67
CA ILE A 402 -14.16 -10.02 -1.47
C ILE A 402 -15.17 -9.93 -0.33
N LYS A 403 -15.32 -11.03 0.43
CA LYS A 403 -16.21 -11.02 1.58
C LYS A 403 -15.57 -10.20 2.71
N PRO A 404 -16.31 -9.25 3.33
CA PRO A 404 -15.75 -8.39 4.37
C PRO A 404 -15.17 -9.13 5.58
N ASP A 405 -15.74 -10.29 5.92
CA ASP A 405 -15.36 -11.17 7.04
C ASP A 405 -14.26 -12.18 6.69
N SER A 406 -13.63 -12.03 5.52
CA SER A 406 -12.46 -12.84 5.20
C SER A 406 -11.28 -12.36 6.03
N THR A 407 -10.59 -13.28 6.72
CA THR A 407 -9.49 -12.93 7.61
C THR A 407 -8.12 -13.26 7.02
N VAL A 408 -7.18 -12.35 7.20
CA VAL A 408 -5.80 -12.43 6.67
C VAL A 408 -4.78 -12.06 7.73
N LEU A 409 -3.61 -12.67 7.62
CA LEU A 409 -2.48 -12.38 8.49
C LEU A 409 -2.13 -10.90 8.37
N CYS A 410 -1.94 -10.25 9.52
CA CYS A 410 -1.45 -8.89 9.58
C CYS A 410 -0.14 -8.73 8.81
N THR A 411 -0.03 -7.63 8.07
CA THR A 411 1.16 -7.23 7.32
C THR A 411 2.42 -7.23 8.16
N GLY A 412 2.37 -6.62 9.35
CA GLY A 412 3.53 -6.57 10.25
C GLY A 412 3.98 -7.96 10.71
N ALA A 413 3.04 -8.88 10.91
CA ALA A 413 3.33 -10.28 11.20
C ALA A 413 3.99 -10.98 9.99
N ALA A 414 3.51 -10.72 8.77
CA ALA A 414 4.08 -11.30 7.56
C ALA A 414 5.55 -10.87 7.33
N TYR A 415 5.87 -9.59 7.48
CA TYR A 415 7.26 -9.09 7.42
C TYR A 415 8.13 -9.70 8.52
N THR A 416 7.63 -9.75 9.76
CA THR A 416 8.36 -10.34 10.88
C THR A 416 8.68 -11.83 10.63
N ILE A 417 7.71 -12.59 10.12
CA ILE A 417 7.88 -14.00 9.76
C ILE A 417 8.89 -14.15 8.62
N GLN A 418 8.83 -13.28 7.60
CA GLN A 418 9.79 -13.28 6.50
C GLN A 418 11.22 -13.16 7.03
N ARG A 419 11.46 -12.26 8.00
CA ARG A 419 12.77 -12.10 8.63
C ARG A 419 13.23 -13.34 9.39
N PHE A 420 12.32 -13.99 10.13
CA PHE A 420 12.65 -15.24 10.79
C PHE A 420 13.01 -16.35 9.80
N CYS A 421 12.24 -16.46 8.70
CA CYS A 421 12.51 -17.40 7.63
C CYS A 421 13.86 -17.14 6.95
N GLN A 422 14.18 -15.89 6.64
CA GLN A 422 15.49 -15.49 6.10
C GLN A 422 16.64 -15.89 7.04
N ALA A 423 16.49 -15.67 8.35
CA ALA A 423 17.52 -16.01 9.33
C ALA A 423 17.75 -17.51 9.54
N ILE A 424 16.87 -18.38 9.03
CA ILE A 424 17.04 -19.83 9.00
C ILE A 424 17.16 -20.39 7.57
N ASP A 425 17.46 -19.53 6.58
CA ASP A 425 17.58 -19.88 5.16
C ASP A 425 16.35 -20.62 4.61
N LYS A 426 15.16 -20.27 5.09
CA LYS A 426 13.88 -20.82 4.64
C LYS A 426 13.20 -19.83 3.68
N PRO A 427 12.72 -20.28 2.51
CA PRO A 427 11.98 -19.41 1.61
C PRO A 427 10.63 -19.03 2.22
N PHE A 428 10.29 -17.74 2.15
CA PHE A 428 8.99 -17.22 2.54
C PHE A 428 8.66 -15.99 1.70
N THR A 429 7.54 -16.06 0.99
CA THR A 429 7.09 -15.01 0.07
C THR A 429 6.13 -14.08 0.81
N LEU A 430 6.30 -12.76 0.68
CA LEU A 430 5.38 -11.83 1.30
C LEU A 430 4.04 -11.80 0.53
N ARG A 431 2.94 -12.22 1.19
CA ARG A 431 1.60 -12.34 0.62
C ARG A 431 0.50 -12.08 1.64
N ALA A 432 -0.72 -11.89 1.14
CA ALA A 432 -1.96 -11.87 1.93
C ALA A 432 -2.37 -13.30 2.35
N TYR A 433 -1.78 -13.82 3.42
CA TYR A 433 -2.04 -15.20 3.87
C TYR A 433 -3.33 -15.35 4.68
N THR A 434 -4.23 -16.23 4.27
CA THR A 434 -5.18 -16.85 5.20
C THR A 434 -4.46 -17.81 6.15
N GLU A 435 -5.11 -18.22 7.25
CA GLU A 435 -4.52 -19.17 8.20
C GLU A 435 -4.12 -20.49 7.52
N LYS A 436 -4.98 -21.02 6.66
CA LYS A 436 -4.73 -22.25 5.90
C LYS A 436 -3.52 -22.12 4.97
N GLU A 437 -3.40 -21.00 4.26
CA GLU A 437 -2.25 -20.77 3.37
C GLU A 437 -0.96 -20.55 4.15
N LEU A 438 -1.03 -19.88 5.31
CA LEU A 438 0.13 -19.71 6.18
C LEU A 438 0.62 -21.06 6.71
N GLN A 439 -0.30 -21.95 7.11
CA GLN A 439 0.03 -23.31 7.52
C GLN A 439 0.72 -24.11 6.41
N GLN A 440 0.30 -23.93 5.15
CA GLN A 440 0.95 -24.56 4.01
C GLN A 440 2.36 -24.01 3.76
N ALA A 441 2.54 -22.69 3.87
CA ALA A 441 3.84 -22.04 3.66
C ALA A 441 4.85 -22.36 4.78
N LEU A 442 4.40 -22.40 6.03
CA LEU A 442 5.28 -22.53 7.18
C LEU A 442 5.42 -23.94 7.72
N GLY A 443 4.43 -24.82 7.53
CA GLY A 443 4.47 -26.19 8.04
C GLY A 443 4.78 -26.23 9.54
N ASP A 444 5.83 -26.97 9.92
CA ASP A 444 6.26 -27.18 11.31
C ASP A 444 6.78 -25.93 12.02
N MET A 445 6.99 -24.83 11.29
CA MET A 445 7.36 -23.55 11.88
C MET A 445 6.15 -22.82 12.49
N LEU A 446 4.94 -22.99 11.92
CA LEU A 446 3.77 -22.24 12.37
C LEU A 446 3.43 -22.50 13.85
N PRO A 447 3.44 -23.75 14.37
CA PRO A 447 3.17 -24.01 15.79
C PRO A 447 4.18 -23.37 16.76
N LYS A 448 5.35 -22.95 16.26
CA LYS A 448 6.41 -22.29 17.04
C LYS A 448 6.32 -20.76 16.98
N LEU A 449 5.38 -20.23 16.19
CA LEU A 449 5.10 -18.81 16.15
C LEU A 449 4.02 -18.46 17.16
N HIS A 450 4.22 -17.36 17.85
CA HIS A 450 3.27 -16.78 18.78
C HIS A 450 2.95 -15.35 18.34
N GLY A 451 1.73 -14.89 18.64
CA GLY A 451 1.30 -13.53 18.28
C GLY A 451 0.87 -13.37 16.82
N CYS A 452 0.73 -14.45 16.04
CA CYS A 452 0.08 -14.39 14.73
C CYS A 452 -1.38 -13.99 14.89
N HIS A 453 -1.74 -12.83 14.35
CA HIS A 453 -3.08 -12.28 14.41
C HIS A 453 -3.62 -12.06 13.00
N TYR A 454 -4.92 -12.25 12.87
CA TYR A 454 -5.65 -12.14 11.62
C TYR A 454 -6.68 -11.04 11.76
N HIS A 455 -6.79 -10.23 10.71
CA HIS A 455 -7.76 -9.15 10.60
C HIS A 455 -8.72 -9.43 9.46
N ASP A 456 -9.95 -8.96 9.63
CA ASP A 456 -10.92 -8.90 8.55
C ASP A 456 -10.36 -8.01 7.42
N VAL A 457 -10.59 -8.38 6.16
CA VAL A 457 -10.19 -7.55 5.01
C VAL A 457 -10.84 -6.16 5.05
N ALA A 458 -11.97 -6.03 5.75
CA ALA A 458 -12.64 -4.75 5.97
C ALA A 458 -12.01 -3.90 7.10
N ASP A 459 -11.09 -4.46 7.89
CA ASP A 459 -10.40 -3.78 8.98
C ASP A 459 -9.26 -2.89 8.43
N PRO A 460 -9.21 -1.59 8.75
CA PRO A 460 -8.10 -0.71 8.37
C PRO A 460 -6.72 -1.21 8.85
N ALA A 461 -6.67 -1.99 9.94
CA ALA A 461 -5.43 -2.55 10.47
C ALA A 461 -4.68 -3.47 9.47
N TRP A 462 -5.37 -3.93 8.41
CA TRP A 462 -4.80 -4.76 7.37
C TRP A 462 -4.68 -4.03 6.02
N PHE A 463 -3.48 -3.50 5.72
CA PHE A 463 -3.15 -2.74 4.50
C PHE A 463 -4.13 -1.60 4.12
N GLY A 464 -5.12 -1.30 4.96
CA GLY A 464 -6.25 -0.45 4.58
C GLY A 464 -6.88 -0.89 3.25
N LEU A 465 -7.10 -2.19 2.97
CA LEU A 465 -7.66 -2.58 1.65
C LEU A 465 -9.02 -1.89 1.40
N ILE A 466 -9.77 -1.59 2.46
CA ILE A 466 -10.99 -0.79 2.41
C ILE A 466 -10.76 0.68 2.00
N ASP A 467 -9.57 1.21 2.23
CA ASP A 467 -9.10 2.55 1.87
C ASP A 467 -8.63 2.64 0.42
N PHE A 468 -8.34 1.50 -0.22
CA PHE A 468 -8.23 1.43 -1.68
C PHE A 468 -9.60 1.58 -2.32
N LYS A 469 -9.69 2.55 -3.23
CA LYS A 469 -10.92 2.84 -3.96
C LYS A 469 -10.73 2.54 -5.44
N VAL A 470 -11.85 2.30 -6.11
CA VAL A 470 -11.91 2.05 -7.55
C VAL A 470 -12.77 3.12 -8.19
N LEU A 471 -12.24 3.75 -9.23
CA LEU A 471 -12.97 4.60 -10.17
C LEU A 471 -13.05 3.91 -11.52
N LEU A 472 -14.27 3.63 -11.95
CA LEU A 472 -14.57 3.12 -13.28
C LEU A 472 -15.06 4.29 -14.13
N LEU A 473 -14.33 4.63 -15.18
CA LEU A 473 -14.65 5.75 -16.06
C LEU A 473 -15.08 5.25 -17.44
N GLU A 474 -16.12 5.84 -18.00
CA GLU A 474 -16.52 5.66 -19.40
C GLU A 474 -16.70 7.02 -20.07
N LYS A 475 -15.96 7.24 -21.16
CA LYS A 475 -16.12 8.44 -21.98
C LYS A 475 -17.41 8.32 -22.80
N PRO A 476 -18.33 9.30 -22.77
CA PRO A 476 -19.56 9.24 -23.56
C PRO A 476 -19.32 9.09 -25.07
N GLY A 477 -20.35 8.63 -25.79
CA GLY A 477 -20.33 8.53 -27.26
C GLY A 477 -19.92 7.16 -27.81
N GLY A 478 -19.89 6.12 -26.97
CA GLY A 478 -19.74 4.73 -27.41
C GLY A 478 -20.95 4.21 -28.20
N ALA A 479 -20.78 3.06 -28.85
CA ALA A 479 -21.90 2.37 -29.50
C ALA A 479 -23.05 2.12 -28.50
N PRO A 480 -24.34 2.24 -28.91
CA PRO A 480 -25.47 2.01 -28.01
C PRO A 480 -25.37 0.63 -27.37
N LYS A 481 -25.31 0.58 -26.03
CA LYS A 481 -25.44 -0.68 -25.29
C LYS A 481 -26.89 -1.14 -25.43
N ALA A 482 -27.11 -2.45 -25.60
CA ALA A 482 -28.45 -3.01 -25.40
C ALA A 482 -28.91 -2.64 -23.98
N SER A 483 -30.06 -2.00 -23.86
CA SER A 483 -30.62 -1.64 -22.56
C SER A 483 -30.96 -2.92 -21.79
N PHE A 484 -30.49 -3.02 -20.55
CA PHE A 484 -30.96 -4.03 -19.62
C PHE A 484 -31.55 -3.36 -18.37
N SER A 485 -32.58 -3.99 -17.82
CA SER A 485 -33.12 -3.65 -16.50
C SER A 485 -32.67 -4.71 -15.50
N GLU A 486 -32.11 -4.29 -14.38
CA GLU A 486 -31.69 -5.18 -13.30
C GLU A 486 -32.74 -5.15 -12.19
N ASN A 487 -33.34 -6.30 -11.88
CA ASN A 487 -34.31 -6.43 -10.79
C ASN A 487 -33.95 -7.66 -9.95
N LYS A 488 -33.67 -7.45 -8.65
CA LYS A 488 -33.24 -8.48 -7.69
C LYS A 488 -32.09 -9.37 -8.19
N GLY A 489 -31.07 -8.79 -8.81
CA GLY A 489 -29.87 -9.51 -9.25
C GLY A 489 -30.01 -10.32 -10.54
N TYR A 490 -31.15 -10.25 -11.24
CA TYR A 490 -31.32 -10.83 -12.57
C TYR A 490 -31.34 -9.75 -13.66
N ARG A 491 -30.51 -9.94 -14.70
CA ARG A 491 -30.44 -9.06 -15.88
C ARG A 491 -31.44 -9.50 -16.95
N TRP A 492 -32.31 -8.60 -17.36
CA TRP A 492 -33.23 -8.79 -18.48
C TRP A 492 -32.82 -7.90 -19.66
N TYR A 493 -32.59 -8.49 -20.82
CA TYR A 493 -32.24 -7.75 -22.04
C TYR A 493 -33.51 -7.38 -22.80
N SER A 494 -33.74 -6.10 -23.07
CA SER A 494 -34.77 -5.65 -24.01
C SER A 494 -34.14 -5.44 -25.38
N GLN A 495 -34.53 -6.22 -26.38
CA GLN A 495 -34.26 -5.90 -27.78
C GLN A 495 -35.26 -4.81 -28.22
N LYS A 496 -34.75 -3.72 -28.79
CA LYS A 496 -35.53 -2.84 -29.65
C LYS A 496 -35.06 -3.02 -31.08
#